data_AF-A0A6B0WFN9-F1
#
_entry.id   AF-A0A6B0WFN9-F1
#
_cell.length_a   1.000
_cell.length_b   1.000
_cell.length_c   1.000
_cell.angle_alpha   90.00
_cell.angle_beta   90.00
_cell.angle_gamma   90.00
#
_symmetry.space_group_name_H-M   'P 1'
#
loop_
_entity.id
_entity.type
_entity.pdbx_description
1 polymer ?
#
loop_
_entity_poly.entity_id
_entity_poly.type
_entity_poly.pdbx_seq_one_letter_code
_entity_poly.pdbx_strand_id
1 'polypeptide(L)'
;MQRHVVGFVVAVVAVLLVAGATPVTRAQEAMPWMRVDILEVIPQELDEFIEVQLEQVNPALRRAGVQWRSAWRTAEFGNQYERMFVTPMDDLAELDRGGPLAFALDRRDRERMEDRVRRTISGHRTYALRYRPELSVESPNAGGLALAWITTLEVAPGRLADWQAFMRERLPLFRGDNVVFGMYERYLGSGAAVWQLVENHSSFTELNSPTIMQRALGARTSDTAAGLAGVVLSVERTVLRYDPELSFSGAGAAPEGGRFR
;
A
#
# COMPACT_ATOMS: atom_id res chain seq x y z
N MET A 1 -44.38 3.29 68.16
CA MET A 1 -43.54 3.73 69.29
C MET A 1 -42.42 4.59 68.73
N GLN A 2 -42.48 5.90 68.97
CA GLN A 2 -41.49 6.91 68.55
C GLN A 2 -40.11 6.66 69.19
N ARG A 3 -39.03 7.00 68.47
CA ARG A 3 -38.07 8.03 68.90
C ARG A 3 -37.08 8.39 67.78
N HIS A 4 -37.04 9.67 67.47
CA HIS A 4 -36.00 10.34 66.70
C HIS A 4 -34.68 10.38 67.51
N VAL A 5 -33.55 10.28 66.82
CA VAL A 5 -32.32 11.02 67.16
C VAL A 5 -31.73 11.58 65.86
N VAL A 6 -31.59 12.90 65.84
CA VAL A 6 -30.86 13.73 64.87
C VAL A 6 -29.41 13.85 65.38
N GLY A 7 -28.41 13.87 64.49
CA GLY A 7 -27.03 14.16 64.89
C GLY A 7 -25.96 14.13 63.78
N PHE A 8 -25.86 15.23 63.04
CA PHE A 8 -24.66 15.90 62.50
C PHE A 8 -23.48 15.14 61.82
N VAL A 9 -23.42 15.34 60.50
CA VAL A 9 -22.27 15.65 59.60
C VAL A 9 -20.83 15.47 60.13
N VAL A 10 -20.06 14.60 59.47
CA VAL A 10 -18.71 14.92 58.96
C VAL A 10 -18.60 14.41 57.53
N ALA A 11 -18.35 15.36 56.62
CA ALA A 11 -18.06 15.09 55.21
C ALA A 11 -16.63 14.55 55.07
N VAL A 12 -16.48 13.41 54.40
CA VAL A 12 -15.24 13.04 53.69
C VAL A 12 -15.66 12.55 52.31
N VAL A 13 -15.50 13.43 51.33
CA VAL A 13 -15.57 13.09 49.91
C VAL A 13 -14.29 12.32 49.57
N ALA A 14 -14.40 11.02 49.37
CA ALA A 14 -13.36 10.24 48.70
C ALA A 14 -13.67 10.23 47.19
N VAL A 15 -13.03 11.12 46.45
CA VAL A 15 -12.94 11.05 45.00
C VAL A 15 -12.07 9.84 44.64
N LEU A 16 -12.67 8.76 44.14
CA LEU A 16 -11.96 7.72 43.40
C LEU A 16 -12.30 7.86 41.92
N LEU A 17 -11.40 8.55 41.22
CA LEU A 17 -11.24 8.52 39.77
C LEU A 17 -11.00 7.07 39.32
N VAL A 18 -12.01 6.44 38.73
CA VAL A 18 -11.79 5.35 37.77
C VAL A 18 -12.01 5.94 36.39
N ALA A 19 -10.91 6.45 35.84
CA ALA A 19 -10.83 6.85 34.44
C ALA A 19 -11.08 5.65 33.53
N GLY A 20 -11.73 5.92 32.40
CA GLY A 20 -12.36 4.94 31.55
C GLY A 20 -11.41 3.92 30.92
N ALA A 21 -11.91 2.69 30.83
CA ALA A 21 -11.50 1.73 29.83
C ALA A 21 -12.72 1.47 28.95
N THR A 22 -12.94 2.33 27.95
CA THR A 22 -13.73 1.91 26.79
C THR A 22 -12.91 0.84 26.08
N PRO A 23 -13.45 -0.36 25.82
CA PRO A 23 -12.77 -1.28 24.93
C PRO A 23 -12.75 -0.63 23.55
N VAL A 24 -11.56 -0.25 23.09
CA VAL A 24 -11.32 0.01 21.67
C VAL A 24 -11.62 -1.30 20.97
N THR A 25 -12.86 -1.42 20.53
CA THR A 25 -13.21 -2.36 19.48
C THR A 25 -12.47 -1.80 18.28
N ARG A 26 -11.25 -2.30 18.01
CA ARG A 26 -10.68 -2.18 16.67
C ARG A 26 -11.71 -2.87 15.79
N ALA A 27 -12.58 -2.10 15.16
CA ALA A 27 -13.21 -2.51 13.94
C ALA A 27 -12.08 -3.12 13.12
N GLN A 28 -12.23 -4.38 12.77
CA GLN A 28 -11.33 -5.07 11.88
C GLN A 28 -11.33 -4.23 10.59
N GLU A 29 -10.37 -3.31 10.45
CA GLU A 29 -10.23 -2.50 9.24
C GLU A 29 -10.12 -3.52 8.12
N ALA A 30 -11.17 -3.59 7.29
CA ALA A 30 -11.13 -4.38 6.08
C ALA A 30 -9.88 -3.91 5.32
N MET A 31 -8.93 -4.82 5.12
CA MET A 31 -7.65 -4.48 4.52
C MET A 31 -7.95 -3.97 3.10
N PRO A 32 -7.63 -2.70 2.79
CA PRO A 32 -8.15 -2.06 1.60
C PRO A 32 -7.63 -2.78 0.36
N TRP A 33 -8.53 -2.97 -0.61
CA TRP A 33 -8.11 -3.27 -1.96
C TRP A 33 -7.29 -2.08 -2.47
N MET A 34 -6.31 -2.34 -3.32
CA MET A 34 -5.61 -1.28 -4.03
C MET A 34 -5.73 -1.51 -5.51
N ARG A 35 -6.08 -0.45 -6.22
CA ARG A 35 -5.90 -0.39 -7.66
C ARG A 35 -4.53 0.18 -7.95
N VAL A 36 -3.78 -0.53 -8.79
CA VAL A 36 -2.54 -0.04 -9.36
C VAL A 36 -2.75 0.24 -10.83
N ASP A 37 -2.42 1.45 -11.25
CA ASP A 37 -2.35 1.84 -12.66
C ASP A 37 -0.89 2.12 -13.01
N ILE A 38 -0.36 1.41 -14.01
CA ILE A 38 0.94 1.66 -14.62
C ILE A 38 0.70 2.27 -15.99
N LEU A 39 1.21 3.47 -16.19
CA LEU A 39 1.02 4.30 -17.38
C LEU A 39 2.37 4.56 -18.02
N GLU A 40 2.49 4.27 -19.31
CA GLU A 40 3.64 4.66 -20.11
C GLU A 40 3.32 5.98 -20.79
N VAL A 41 3.92 7.06 -20.30
CA VAL A 41 3.66 8.43 -20.79
C VAL A 41 4.45 8.67 -22.06
N ILE A 42 3.84 9.29 -23.06
CA ILE A 42 4.54 9.72 -24.27
C ILE A 42 5.51 10.85 -23.86
N PRO A 43 6.82 10.77 -24.17
CA PRO A 43 7.80 11.72 -23.66
C PRO A 43 7.48 13.19 -23.93
N GLN A 44 6.93 13.50 -25.11
CA GLN A 44 6.58 14.85 -25.54
C GLN A 44 5.34 15.41 -24.83
N GLU A 45 4.53 14.52 -24.23
CA GLU A 45 3.24 14.83 -23.62
C GLU A 45 3.32 14.79 -22.08
N LEU A 46 4.53 14.69 -21.51
CA LEU A 46 4.72 14.54 -20.07
C LEU A 46 4.14 15.72 -19.28
N ASP A 47 4.34 16.94 -19.77
CA ASP A 47 3.86 18.14 -19.08
C ASP A 47 2.32 18.19 -19.08
N GLU A 48 1.69 17.90 -20.22
CA GLU A 48 0.22 17.81 -20.31
C GLU A 48 -0.33 16.67 -19.45
N PHE A 49 0.36 15.52 -19.40
CA PHE A 49 -0.01 14.42 -18.52
C PHE A 49 -0.01 14.87 -17.05
N ILE A 50 1.06 15.53 -16.59
CA ILE A 50 1.19 16.04 -15.22
C ILE A 50 0.09 17.06 -14.93
N GLU A 51 -0.13 18.02 -15.82
CA GLU A 51 -1.19 19.04 -15.70
C GLU A 51 -2.56 18.39 -15.49
N VAL A 52 -2.93 17.42 -16.32
CA VAL A 52 -4.21 16.73 -16.20
C VAL A 52 -4.33 15.96 -14.87
N GLN A 53 -3.26 15.32 -14.41
CA GLN A 53 -3.28 14.65 -13.12
C GLN A 53 -3.50 15.63 -11.96
N LEU A 54 -2.82 16.78 -11.98
CA LEU A 54 -2.85 17.78 -10.91
C LEU A 54 -4.15 18.60 -10.89
N GLU A 55 -4.62 19.03 -12.06
CA GLU A 55 -5.74 19.98 -12.16
C GLU A 55 -7.10 19.29 -12.23
N GLN A 56 -7.16 18.05 -12.71
CA GLN A 56 -8.43 17.35 -12.95
C GLN A 56 -8.53 16.06 -12.15
N VAL A 57 -7.60 15.13 -12.31
CA VAL A 57 -7.72 13.77 -11.74
C VAL A 57 -7.63 13.79 -10.21
N ASN A 58 -6.54 14.32 -9.65
CA ASN A 58 -6.34 14.35 -8.19
C ASN A 58 -7.45 15.14 -7.46
N PRO A 59 -7.86 16.34 -7.92
CA PRO A 59 -8.99 17.05 -7.33
C PRO A 59 -10.31 16.26 -7.40
N ALA A 60 -10.58 15.57 -8.51
CA ALA A 60 -11.77 14.72 -8.64
C ALA A 60 -11.74 13.54 -7.67
N LEU A 61 -10.61 12.84 -7.54
CA LEU A 61 -10.45 11.73 -6.59
C LEU A 61 -10.64 12.19 -5.14
N ARG A 62 -10.08 13.34 -4.77
CA ARG A 62 -10.31 13.94 -3.43
C ARG A 62 -11.79 14.24 -3.20
N ARG A 63 -12.49 14.82 -4.17
CA ARG A 63 -13.94 15.08 -4.09
C ARG A 63 -14.76 13.79 -4.00
N ALA A 64 -14.28 12.71 -4.60
CA ALA A 64 -14.89 11.38 -4.50
C ALA A 64 -14.62 10.68 -3.14
N GLY A 65 -13.87 11.30 -2.23
CA GLY A 65 -13.58 10.74 -0.91
C GLY A 65 -12.41 9.75 -0.88
N VAL A 66 -11.60 9.67 -1.95
CA VAL A 66 -10.37 8.85 -1.94
C VAL A 66 -9.42 9.40 -0.88
N GLN A 67 -9.04 8.53 0.06
CA GLN A 67 -8.28 8.93 1.25
C GLN A 67 -6.84 9.32 0.94
N TRP A 68 -6.21 8.59 0.02
CA TRP A 68 -4.84 8.84 -0.42
C TRP A 68 -4.65 8.31 -1.83
N ARG A 69 -3.64 8.82 -2.52
CA ARG A 69 -3.15 8.27 -3.77
C ARG A 69 -1.64 8.45 -3.80
N SER A 70 -0.91 7.38 -4.05
CA SER A 70 0.54 7.41 -4.15
C SER A 70 0.94 7.32 -5.62
N ALA A 71 1.71 8.30 -6.08
CA ALA A 71 2.32 8.34 -7.39
C ALA A 71 3.81 7.99 -7.28
N TRP A 72 4.27 7.20 -8.23
CA TRP A 72 5.62 6.72 -8.32
C TRP A 72 6.09 6.79 -9.77
N ARG A 73 7.40 6.93 -9.94
CA ARG A 73 8.06 6.84 -11.24
C ARG A 73 9.21 5.84 -11.16
N THR A 74 9.62 5.29 -12.29
CA THR A 74 10.88 4.55 -12.36
C THR A 74 12.01 5.40 -11.79
N ALA A 75 12.82 4.82 -10.90
CA ALA A 75 13.81 5.60 -10.18
C ALA A 75 15.04 5.92 -11.04
N GLU A 76 15.75 4.89 -11.51
CA GLU A 76 16.93 5.02 -12.39
C GLU A 76 17.01 3.88 -13.42
N PHE A 77 16.52 2.67 -13.08
CA PHE A 77 16.58 1.49 -13.93
C PHE A 77 15.18 1.11 -14.45
N GLY A 78 14.99 1.15 -15.77
CA GLY A 78 13.72 0.82 -16.43
C GLY A 78 13.22 1.94 -17.35
N ASN A 79 11.91 1.95 -17.63
CA ASN A 79 11.29 2.97 -18.46
C ASN A 79 11.07 4.28 -17.67
N GLN A 80 11.82 5.34 -18.01
CA GLN A 80 11.78 6.64 -17.31
C GLN A 80 10.45 7.39 -17.47
N TYR A 81 9.66 7.03 -18.47
CA TYR A 81 8.35 7.61 -18.72
C TYR A 81 7.21 6.78 -18.16
N GLU A 82 7.52 5.72 -17.41
CA GLU A 82 6.53 4.98 -16.66
C GLU A 82 6.12 5.74 -15.39
N ARG A 83 4.81 5.78 -15.14
CA ARG A 83 4.19 6.32 -13.93
C ARG A 83 3.30 5.26 -13.32
N MET A 84 3.46 5.01 -12.03
CA MET A 84 2.64 4.07 -11.28
C MET A 84 1.81 4.83 -10.26
N PHE A 85 0.51 4.60 -10.26
CA PHE A 85 -0.42 5.16 -9.29
C PHE A 85 -1.03 4.04 -8.48
N VAL A 86 -1.10 4.24 -7.16
CA VAL A 86 -1.73 3.34 -6.22
C VAL A 86 -2.88 4.08 -5.57
N THR A 87 -4.08 3.54 -5.73
CA THR A 87 -5.32 4.13 -5.20
C THR A 87 -6.03 3.09 -4.35
N PRO A 88 -6.36 3.39 -3.08
CA PRO A 88 -7.14 2.49 -2.25
C PRO A 88 -8.58 2.39 -2.78
N MET A 89 -9.18 1.24 -2.54
CA MET A 89 -10.59 0.93 -2.79
C MET A 89 -11.12 0.19 -1.56
N ASP A 90 -12.34 0.53 -1.14
CA ASP A 90 -12.99 -0.18 -0.04
C ASP A 90 -13.42 -1.58 -0.51
N ASP A 91 -13.99 -1.65 -1.72
CA ASP A 91 -14.41 -2.90 -2.34
C ASP A 91 -14.37 -2.83 -3.89
N LEU A 92 -14.27 -4.01 -4.53
CA LEU A 92 -14.30 -4.10 -6.00
C LEU A 92 -15.64 -3.64 -6.61
N ALA A 93 -16.75 -3.70 -5.86
CA ALA A 93 -18.07 -3.24 -6.29
C ALA A 93 -18.11 -1.72 -6.60
N GLU A 94 -17.13 -0.94 -6.14
CA GLU A 94 -16.98 0.45 -6.59
C GLU A 94 -16.80 0.57 -8.11
N LEU A 95 -16.21 -0.45 -8.74
CA LEU A 95 -15.96 -0.47 -10.18
C LEU A 95 -17.23 -0.67 -11.01
N ASP A 96 -18.29 -1.28 -10.45
CA ASP A 96 -19.59 -1.45 -11.12
C ASP A 96 -20.24 -0.09 -11.46
N ARG A 97 -19.87 0.95 -10.71
CA ARG A 97 -20.37 2.32 -10.91
C ARG A 97 -19.40 3.20 -11.70
N GLY A 98 -18.31 2.64 -12.22
CA GLY A 98 -17.27 3.37 -12.95
C GLY A 98 -16.13 3.89 -12.06
N GLY A 99 -16.04 3.43 -10.81
CA GLY A 99 -14.99 3.81 -9.86
C GLY A 99 -15.14 5.22 -9.27
N PRO A 100 -14.17 5.67 -8.44
CA PRO A 100 -14.29 6.93 -7.69
C PRO A 100 -14.56 8.17 -8.56
N LEU A 101 -13.95 8.25 -9.74
CA LEU A 101 -14.10 9.39 -10.66
C LEU A 101 -15.54 9.56 -11.16
N ALA A 102 -16.32 8.48 -11.26
CA ALA A 102 -17.71 8.55 -11.68
C ALA A 102 -18.64 9.20 -10.63
N PHE A 103 -18.22 9.27 -9.37
CA PHE A 103 -18.96 9.99 -8.32
C PHE A 103 -18.65 11.49 -8.31
N ALA A 104 -17.45 11.89 -8.73
CA ALA A 104 -17.01 13.28 -8.67
C ALA A 104 -17.23 14.06 -9.98
N LEU A 105 -17.36 13.38 -11.11
CA LEU A 105 -17.50 14.00 -12.42
C LEU A 105 -18.77 13.51 -13.10
N ASP A 106 -19.46 14.41 -13.80
CA ASP A 106 -20.49 13.97 -14.73
C ASP A 106 -19.87 13.17 -15.89
N ARG A 107 -20.70 12.42 -16.62
CA ARG A 107 -20.24 11.53 -17.68
C ARG A 107 -19.42 12.27 -18.75
N ARG A 108 -19.85 13.46 -19.16
CA ARG A 108 -19.22 14.20 -20.27
C ARG A 108 -17.87 14.77 -19.82
N ASP A 109 -17.77 15.24 -18.59
CA ASP A 109 -16.54 15.77 -18.01
C ASP A 109 -15.52 14.66 -17.78
N ARG A 110 -15.98 13.50 -17.30
CA ARG A 110 -15.16 12.30 -17.16
C ARG A 110 -14.61 11.83 -18.51
N GLU A 111 -15.44 11.71 -19.54
CA GLU A 111 -15.02 11.29 -20.88
C GLU A 111 -13.94 12.23 -21.46
N ARG A 112 -14.12 13.56 -21.33
CA ARG A 112 -13.12 14.53 -21.82
C ARG A 112 -11.79 14.41 -21.08
N MET A 113 -11.83 14.24 -19.76
CA MET A 113 -10.62 14.03 -18.95
C MET A 113 -9.92 12.71 -19.32
N GLU A 114 -10.67 11.62 -19.46
CA GLU A 114 -10.15 10.31 -19.85
C GLU A 114 -9.51 10.34 -21.24
N ASP A 115 -10.12 11.04 -22.20
CA ASP A 115 -9.55 11.25 -23.54
C ASP A 115 -8.26 12.05 -23.49
N ARG A 116 -8.18 13.08 -22.63
CA ARG A 116 -6.96 13.88 -22.45
C ARG A 116 -5.83 13.03 -21.86
N VAL A 117 -6.11 12.21 -20.85
CA VAL A 117 -5.14 11.23 -20.33
C VAL A 117 -4.75 10.22 -21.42
N ARG A 118 -5.70 9.70 -22.19
CA ARG A 118 -5.42 8.69 -23.21
C ARG A 118 -4.48 9.18 -24.31
N ARG A 119 -4.54 10.46 -24.68
CA ARG A 119 -3.67 11.05 -25.72
C ARG A 119 -2.24 11.24 -25.27
N THR A 120 -2.00 11.29 -23.96
CA THR A 120 -0.67 11.53 -23.38
C THR A 120 0.07 10.23 -23.02
N ILE A 121 -0.53 9.06 -23.25
CA ILE A 121 0.05 7.75 -22.90
C ILE A 121 0.12 6.82 -24.12
N SER A 122 1.17 6.01 -24.19
CA SER A 122 1.32 4.93 -25.19
C SER A 122 0.85 3.58 -24.66
N GLY A 123 0.77 3.43 -23.33
CA GLY A 123 0.38 2.19 -22.69
C GLY A 123 -0.29 2.42 -21.32
N HIS A 124 -1.25 1.56 -20.99
CA HIS A 124 -1.90 1.53 -19.70
C HIS A 124 -2.10 0.08 -19.27
N ARG A 125 -1.63 -0.25 -18.07
CA ARG A 125 -1.90 -1.51 -17.38
C ARG A 125 -2.53 -1.23 -16.04
N THR A 126 -3.54 -2.01 -15.68
CA THR A 126 -4.20 -1.91 -14.39
C THR A 126 -4.29 -3.28 -13.73
N TYR A 127 -4.14 -3.34 -12.41
CA TYR A 127 -4.31 -4.55 -11.62
C TYR A 127 -4.77 -4.21 -10.20
N ALA A 128 -5.41 -5.20 -9.56
CA ALA A 128 -5.81 -5.08 -8.16
C ALA A 128 -4.82 -5.82 -7.25
N LEU A 129 -4.35 -5.13 -6.22
CA LEU A 129 -3.54 -5.68 -5.15
C LEU A 129 -4.41 -5.86 -3.90
N ARG A 130 -4.07 -6.89 -3.13
CA ARG A 130 -4.55 -7.09 -1.78
C ARG A 130 -3.35 -7.14 -0.83
N TYR A 131 -3.36 -6.27 0.18
CA TYR A 131 -2.36 -6.31 1.24
C TYR A 131 -2.54 -7.55 2.13
N ARG A 132 -1.42 -8.17 2.53
CA ARG A 132 -1.38 -9.40 3.31
C ARG A 132 -0.59 -9.18 4.61
N PRO A 133 -1.16 -8.47 5.60
CA PRO A 133 -0.45 -8.10 6.83
C PRO A 133 0.06 -9.30 7.63
N GLU A 134 -0.62 -10.44 7.53
CA GLU A 134 -0.20 -11.68 8.17
C GLU A 134 1.06 -12.29 7.55
N LEU A 135 1.52 -11.77 6.41
CA LEU A 135 2.76 -12.12 5.71
C LEU A 135 3.73 -10.93 5.61
N SER A 136 3.42 -9.80 6.26
CA SER A 136 4.22 -8.57 6.26
C SER A 136 4.96 -8.38 7.58
N VAL A 137 5.98 -7.51 7.55
CA VAL A 137 6.61 -6.95 8.74
C VAL A 137 6.47 -5.44 8.70
N GLU A 138 5.58 -4.91 9.53
CA GLU A 138 5.26 -3.49 9.57
C GLU A 138 6.21 -2.71 10.47
N SER A 139 6.44 -1.45 10.10
CA SER A 139 7.11 -0.47 10.94
C SER A 139 6.43 0.89 10.77
N PRO A 140 6.26 1.66 11.86
CA PRO A 140 5.76 3.03 11.76
C PRO A 140 6.68 3.89 10.87
N ASN A 141 7.96 3.56 10.79
CA ASN A 141 8.98 4.32 10.04
C ASN A 141 9.07 3.93 8.55
N ALA A 142 8.24 2.99 8.07
CA ALA A 142 8.24 2.59 6.65
C ALA A 142 7.58 3.63 5.73
N GLY A 143 6.82 4.57 6.29
CA GLY A 143 6.25 5.70 5.58
C GLY A 143 7.24 6.86 5.47
N GLY A 144 7.09 7.68 4.43
CA GLY A 144 7.86 8.88 4.13
C GLY A 144 9.14 8.66 3.33
N LEU A 145 9.43 7.42 2.91
CA LEU A 145 10.67 7.06 2.24
C LEU A 145 10.60 7.30 0.73
N ALA A 146 11.72 7.73 0.16
CA ALA A 146 11.78 8.24 -1.21
C ALA A 146 11.78 7.14 -2.28
N LEU A 147 12.19 5.91 -1.92
CA LEU A 147 12.35 4.79 -2.83
C LEU A 147 11.52 3.59 -2.37
N ALA A 148 10.97 2.85 -3.33
CA ALA A 148 10.36 1.55 -3.13
C ALA A 148 11.11 0.52 -3.98
N TRP A 149 11.72 -0.48 -3.33
CA TRP A 149 12.23 -1.68 -3.97
C TRP A 149 11.11 -2.72 -4.01
N ILE A 150 10.58 -2.95 -5.21
CA ILE A 150 9.54 -3.94 -5.46
C ILE A 150 10.19 -5.21 -5.99
N THR A 151 10.05 -6.31 -5.26
CA THR A 151 10.34 -7.66 -5.75
C THR A 151 9.02 -8.32 -6.16
N THR A 152 8.83 -8.51 -7.47
CA THR A 152 7.66 -9.22 -8.02
C THR A 152 8.04 -10.68 -8.24
N LEU A 153 7.20 -11.59 -7.73
CA LEU A 153 7.39 -13.03 -7.81
C LEU A 153 6.18 -13.69 -8.49
N GLU A 154 6.44 -14.67 -9.33
CA GLU A 154 5.41 -15.58 -9.81
C GLU A 154 5.50 -16.91 -9.08
N VAL A 155 4.39 -17.34 -8.48
CA VAL A 155 4.32 -18.61 -7.75
C VAL A 155 3.74 -19.69 -8.66
N ALA A 156 4.38 -20.85 -8.69
CA ALA A 156 3.94 -21.99 -9.49
C ALA A 156 2.51 -22.40 -9.12
N PRO A 157 1.67 -22.75 -10.12
CA PRO A 157 0.31 -23.23 -9.87
C PRO A 157 0.29 -24.39 -8.86
N GLY A 158 -0.62 -24.33 -7.89
CA GLY A 158 -0.74 -25.33 -6.82
C GLY A 158 0.30 -25.22 -5.70
N ARG A 159 1.31 -24.33 -5.80
CA ARG A 159 2.37 -24.15 -4.79
C ARG A 159 2.15 -22.93 -3.88
N LEU A 160 0.97 -22.32 -3.94
CA LEU A 160 0.64 -21.12 -3.16
C LEU A 160 0.72 -21.36 -1.65
N ALA A 161 0.23 -22.52 -1.18
CA ALA A 161 0.26 -22.88 0.23
C ALA A 161 1.70 -23.00 0.74
N ASP A 162 2.58 -23.61 -0.05
CA ASP A 162 4.01 -23.75 0.27
C ASP A 162 4.69 -22.38 0.36
N TRP A 163 4.41 -21.47 -0.59
CA TRP A 163 4.91 -20.09 -0.56
C TRP A 163 4.47 -19.34 0.71
N GLN A 164 3.18 -19.39 1.03
CA GLN A 164 2.65 -18.71 2.22
C GLN A 164 3.19 -19.31 3.52
N ALA A 165 3.34 -20.64 3.59
CA ALA A 165 3.93 -21.32 4.74
C ALA A 165 5.40 -20.92 4.92
N PHE A 166 6.18 -20.94 3.83
CA PHE A 166 7.57 -20.52 3.80
C PHE A 166 7.76 -19.10 4.36
N MET A 167 6.92 -18.16 3.91
CA MET A 167 6.98 -16.77 4.39
C MET A 167 6.58 -16.66 5.85
N ARG A 168 5.48 -17.31 6.27
CA ARG A 168 4.98 -17.26 7.64
C ARG A 168 5.99 -17.81 8.66
N GLU A 169 6.65 -18.91 8.32
CA GLU A 169 7.71 -19.53 9.14
C GLU A 169 8.87 -18.56 9.40
N ARG A 170 9.18 -17.68 8.43
CA ARG A 170 10.32 -16.74 8.49
C ARG A 170 9.99 -15.38 9.06
N LEU A 171 8.72 -15.05 9.29
CA LEU A 171 8.33 -13.77 9.89
C LEU A 171 9.04 -13.46 11.23
N PRO A 172 9.22 -14.42 12.16
CA PRO A 172 9.96 -14.16 13.39
C PRO A 172 11.42 -13.76 13.13
N LEU A 173 12.07 -14.41 12.16
CA LEU A 173 13.45 -14.08 11.75
C LEU A 173 13.52 -12.65 11.20
N PHE A 174 12.63 -12.30 10.28
CA PHE A 174 12.59 -10.94 9.70
C PHE A 174 12.35 -9.86 10.74
N ARG A 175 11.46 -10.12 11.71
CA ARG A 175 11.25 -9.19 12.83
C ARG A 175 12.49 -9.06 13.70
N GLY A 176 13.17 -10.17 14.02
CA GLY A 176 14.41 -10.17 14.79
C GLY A 176 15.53 -9.38 14.12
N ASP A 177 15.61 -9.44 12.80
CA ASP A 177 16.61 -8.74 11.98
C ASP A 177 16.20 -7.31 11.61
N ASN A 178 15.06 -6.81 12.12
CA ASN A 178 14.48 -5.50 11.78
C ASN A 178 14.28 -5.29 10.27
N VAL A 179 13.93 -6.35 9.56
CA VAL A 179 13.64 -6.32 8.13
C VAL A 179 12.17 -5.98 7.91
N VAL A 180 11.91 -4.79 7.38
CA VAL A 180 10.57 -4.22 7.22
C VAL A 180 10.14 -4.31 5.76
N PHE A 181 8.98 -4.91 5.51
CA PHE A 181 8.42 -5.03 4.15
C PHE A 181 6.91 -5.26 4.18
N GLY A 182 6.25 -4.82 3.11
CA GLY A 182 4.84 -5.14 2.84
C GLY A 182 4.71 -6.27 1.82
N MET A 183 3.81 -7.22 2.09
CA MET A 183 3.43 -8.29 1.18
C MET A 183 2.10 -7.97 0.52
N TYR A 184 2.06 -8.06 -0.81
CA TYR A 184 0.87 -7.82 -1.62
C TYR A 184 0.63 -8.97 -2.58
N GLU A 185 -0.63 -9.38 -2.70
CA GLU A 185 -1.08 -10.35 -3.68
C GLU A 185 -1.72 -9.60 -4.85
N ARG A 186 -1.23 -9.84 -6.08
CA ARG A 186 -1.95 -9.40 -7.28
C ARG A 186 -3.10 -10.35 -7.54
N TYR A 187 -4.30 -9.90 -7.19
CA TYR A 187 -5.50 -10.73 -7.25
C TYR A 187 -6.17 -10.68 -8.63
N LEU A 188 -6.21 -9.51 -9.26
CA LEU A 188 -6.74 -9.31 -10.62
C LEU A 188 -5.67 -8.67 -11.50
N GLY A 189 -5.57 -9.12 -12.75
CA GLY A 189 -4.57 -8.67 -13.71
C GLY A 189 -3.94 -9.84 -14.46
N SER A 190 -2.84 -9.57 -15.18
CA SER A 190 -2.07 -10.63 -15.83
C SER A 190 -1.12 -11.34 -14.86
N GLY A 191 -0.89 -12.63 -15.13
CA GLY A 191 -0.02 -13.52 -14.37
C GLY A 191 -0.80 -14.37 -13.37
N ALA A 192 -0.48 -15.67 -13.28
CA ALA A 192 -1.06 -16.55 -12.28
C ALA A 192 -0.29 -16.39 -10.97
N ALA A 193 -0.99 -16.20 -9.85
CA ALA A 193 -0.41 -16.17 -8.50
C ALA A 193 0.83 -15.25 -8.38
N VAL A 194 0.68 -13.99 -8.77
CA VAL A 194 1.75 -12.98 -8.69
C VAL A 194 1.73 -12.30 -7.32
N TRP A 195 2.89 -12.23 -6.69
CA TRP A 195 3.11 -11.62 -5.38
C TRP A 195 4.12 -10.49 -5.48
N GLN A 196 3.97 -9.47 -4.65
CA GLN A 196 4.87 -8.34 -4.57
C GLN A 196 5.32 -8.13 -3.14
N LEU A 197 6.63 -8.03 -2.96
CA LEU A 197 7.25 -7.64 -1.72
C LEU A 197 7.82 -6.24 -1.91
N VAL A 198 7.45 -5.32 -1.02
CA VAL A 198 7.85 -3.92 -1.13
C VAL A 198 8.69 -3.54 0.09
N GLU A 199 9.94 -3.19 -0.16
CA GLU A 199 10.87 -2.60 0.81
C GLU A 199 11.00 -1.11 0.51
N ASN A 200 10.78 -0.26 1.50
CA ASN A 200 10.93 1.18 1.33
C ASN A 200 12.30 1.65 1.86
N HIS A 201 12.94 2.56 1.13
CA HIS A 201 14.30 3.02 1.38
C HIS A 201 14.45 4.54 1.27
N SER A 202 15.34 5.11 2.07
CA SER A 202 15.62 6.54 2.04
C SER A 202 16.52 6.94 0.87
N SER A 203 17.40 6.04 0.43
CA SER A 203 18.45 6.34 -0.54
C SER A 203 18.92 5.09 -1.30
N PHE A 204 19.59 5.31 -2.44
CA PHE A 204 20.20 4.22 -3.22
C PHE A 204 21.33 3.50 -2.48
N THR A 205 22.02 4.18 -1.55
CA THR A 205 23.08 3.57 -0.75
C THR A 205 22.56 2.44 0.12
N GLU A 206 21.33 2.54 0.64
CA GLU A 206 20.69 1.47 1.40
C GLU A 206 20.46 0.22 0.54
N LEU A 207 20.24 0.39 -0.77
CA LEU A 207 20.03 -0.71 -1.73
C LEU A 207 21.30 -1.54 -1.99
N ASN A 208 22.48 -1.07 -1.55
CA ASN A 208 23.68 -1.90 -1.55
C ASN A 208 23.62 -3.02 -0.49
N SER A 209 22.70 -2.89 0.46
CA SER A 209 22.45 -3.95 1.43
C SER A 209 21.68 -5.10 0.78
N PRO A 210 21.87 -6.35 1.21
CA PRO A 210 21.10 -7.47 0.68
C PRO A 210 19.59 -7.23 0.86
N THR A 211 18.80 -7.54 -0.18
CA THR A 211 17.31 -7.51 -0.16
C THR A 211 16.74 -8.46 0.89
N ILE A 212 15.45 -8.34 1.26
CA ILE A 212 14.79 -9.32 2.15
C ILE A 212 15.02 -10.75 1.70
N MET A 213 14.94 -11.03 0.39
CA MET A 213 15.12 -12.38 -0.12
C MET A 213 16.57 -12.79 0.05
N GLN A 214 17.54 -11.92 -0.24
CA GLN A 214 18.95 -12.24 -0.02
C GLN A 214 19.31 -12.36 1.46
N ARG A 215 18.67 -11.63 2.38
CA ARG A 215 18.85 -11.77 3.83
C ARG A 215 18.18 -13.04 4.36
N ALA A 216 16.95 -13.32 3.93
CA ALA A 216 16.24 -14.57 4.18
C ALA A 216 17.07 -15.78 3.74
N LEU A 217 17.79 -15.64 2.63
CA LEU A 217 18.66 -16.65 2.03
C LEU A 217 20.10 -16.60 2.55
N GLY A 218 20.49 -15.54 3.27
CA GLY A 218 21.88 -15.13 3.48
C GLY A 218 22.62 -15.85 4.62
N ALA A 219 21.90 -16.57 5.48
CA ALA A 219 22.55 -17.34 6.55
C ALA A 219 23.00 -18.74 6.11
N ARG A 220 22.38 -19.41 5.10
CA ARG A 220 22.84 -20.69 4.49
C ARG A 220 22.25 -20.97 3.08
N THR A 221 23.18 -21.29 2.16
CA THR A 221 23.23 -22.23 1.00
C THR A 221 22.02 -23.10 0.61
N SER A 222 21.95 -23.49 -0.68
CA SER A 222 21.26 -24.65 -1.34
C SER A 222 19.84 -25.07 -0.92
N ASP A 223 19.54 -25.13 0.37
CA ASP A 223 18.35 -25.75 0.95
C ASP A 223 17.15 -24.80 0.90
N THR A 224 17.37 -23.50 1.04
CA THR A 224 16.31 -22.49 0.86
C THR A 224 16.01 -22.26 -0.62
N ALA A 225 17.04 -22.34 -1.48
CA ALA A 225 16.84 -22.42 -2.92
C ALA A 225 16.08 -23.69 -3.31
N ALA A 226 16.34 -24.82 -2.65
CA ALA A 226 15.57 -26.06 -2.82
C ALA A 226 14.13 -25.93 -2.31
N GLY A 227 13.90 -25.22 -1.20
CA GLY A 227 12.56 -24.97 -0.66
C GLY A 227 11.71 -24.07 -1.55
N LEU A 228 12.34 -23.17 -2.32
CA LEU A 228 11.67 -22.34 -3.32
C LEU A 228 11.76 -22.92 -4.75
N ALA A 229 12.55 -23.97 -4.97
CA ALA A 229 12.71 -24.61 -6.26
C ALA A 229 11.38 -25.21 -6.73
N GLY A 230 10.92 -24.76 -7.89
CA GLY A 230 9.61 -25.15 -8.41
C GLY A 230 8.42 -24.56 -7.63
N VAL A 231 8.65 -23.69 -6.64
CA VAL A 231 7.62 -22.86 -5.99
C VAL A 231 7.61 -21.48 -6.62
N VAL A 232 8.77 -20.84 -6.76
CA VAL A 232 8.91 -19.53 -7.41
C VAL A 232 9.41 -19.74 -8.84
N LEU A 233 8.63 -19.28 -9.82
CA LEU A 233 8.93 -19.42 -11.24
C LEU A 233 9.79 -18.27 -11.76
N SER A 234 9.53 -17.06 -11.28
CA SER A 234 10.23 -15.86 -11.72
C SER A 234 10.40 -14.86 -10.59
N VAL A 235 11.45 -14.04 -10.70
CA VAL A 235 11.76 -12.93 -9.79
C VAL A 235 12.13 -11.72 -10.63
N GLU A 236 11.33 -10.68 -10.54
CA GLU A 236 11.59 -9.37 -11.15
C GLU A 236 11.81 -8.34 -10.04
N ARG A 237 12.73 -7.39 -10.28
CA ARG A 237 13.04 -6.32 -9.32
C ARG A 237 12.96 -4.98 -10.00
N THR A 238 12.21 -4.08 -9.39
CA THR A 238 12.06 -2.71 -9.86
C THR A 238 12.26 -1.76 -8.70
N VAL A 239 12.94 -0.65 -8.96
CA VAL A 239 13.10 0.44 -7.99
C VAL A 239 12.30 1.63 -8.49
N LEU A 240 11.35 2.06 -7.68
CA LEU A 240 10.53 3.23 -7.95
C LEU A 240 10.91 4.37 -7.00
N ARG A 241 10.72 5.60 -7.47
CA ARG A 241 10.88 6.82 -6.69
C ARG A 241 9.51 7.44 -6.47
N TYR A 242 9.23 7.81 -5.23
CA TYR A 242 7.99 8.49 -4.86
C TYR A 242 7.92 9.86 -5.53
N ASP A 243 6.75 10.20 -6.04
CA ASP A 243 6.46 11.49 -6.66
C ASP A 243 5.51 12.29 -5.74
N PRO A 244 6.03 13.20 -4.90
CA PRO A 244 5.20 13.93 -3.95
C PRO A 244 4.25 14.93 -4.61
N GLU A 245 4.55 15.38 -5.83
CA GLU A 245 3.73 16.36 -6.55
C GLU A 245 2.43 15.72 -7.05
N LEU A 246 2.54 14.53 -7.64
CA LEU A 246 1.40 13.77 -8.14
C LEU A 246 0.67 12.96 -7.07
N SER A 247 1.19 12.91 -5.85
CA SER A 247 0.62 12.16 -4.73
C SER A 247 -0.25 13.02 -3.82
N PHE A 248 -1.13 12.36 -3.06
CA PHE A 248 -1.83 13.02 -1.97
C PHE A 248 -2.23 12.11 -0.81
N SER A 249 -2.42 12.73 0.36
CA SER A 249 -3.15 12.18 1.50
C SER A 249 -4.24 13.17 1.96
N GLY A 250 -5.31 12.66 2.57
CA GLY A 250 -6.38 13.45 3.19
C GLY A 250 -5.91 14.15 4.48
N ALA A 251 -6.47 15.33 4.76
CA ALA A 251 -6.13 16.13 5.95
C ALA A 251 -6.51 15.37 7.23
N GLY A 252 -5.49 14.85 7.93
CA GLY A 252 -5.63 14.00 9.11
C GLY A 252 -4.62 12.85 9.12
N ALA A 253 -4.17 12.43 7.94
CA ALA A 253 -2.91 11.74 7.78
C ALA A 253 -1.87 12.81 7.44
N ALA A 254 -0.73 12.83 8.14
CA ALA A 254 0.45 13.54 7.66
C ALA A 254 0.72 13.15 6.18
N PRO A 255 1.53 13.89 5.42
CA PRO A 255 2.12 13.37 4.19
C PRO A 255 3.04 12.20 4.58
N GLU A 256 2.45 11.04 4.89
CA GLU A 256 3.12 9.77 5.03
C GLU A 256 3.41 9.32 3.60
N GLY A 257 4.44 9.92 3.00
CA GLY A 257 4.88 9.60 1.65
C GLY A 257 5.05 8.09 1.47
N GLY A 258 4.75 7.59 0.30
CA GLY A 258 5.24 6.28 -0.12
C GLY A 258 4.80 5.05 0.67
N ARG A 259 3.69 5.11 1.44
CA ARG A 259 3.04 3.85 1.83
C ARG A 259 2.27 3.31 0.61
N PHE A 260 2.69 2.15 0.11
CA PHE A 260 1.70 1.12 -0.18
C PHE A 260 1.19 0.73 1.21
N ARG A 261 -0.05 1.05 1.59
CA ARG A 261 -0.67 0.47 2.78
C ARG A 261 -1.51 -0.70 2.31
#